data_AF-A0A3N5MGR1-F1
#
_entry.id   AF-A0A3N5MGR1-F1
#
_cell.length_a   1.000
_cell.length_b   1.000
_cell.length_c   1.000
_cell.angle_alpha   90.00
_cell.angle_beta   90.00
_cell.angle_gamma   90.00
#
_symmetry.space_group_name_H-M   'P 1'
#
loop_
_entity.id
_entity.type
_entity.pdbx_description
1 polymer ?
#
loop_
_entity_poly.entity_id
_entity_poly.type
_entity_poly.pdbx_seq_one_letter_code
_entity_poly.pdbx_strand_id
1 'polypeptide(L)'
;GKVCTGIAYRISEDQAKSIIGYLRKRELVSGVYREAFLPVTLIGKVRQEVMALTYIVERAHPSYVARLSLAEQARLIRGAKGISGANLDYLANTMRHLSELDSRERSLERLLVVTGPHVARAPGGPLESPRVAALLRACRARPVIAPRMRPAERRRFLYRTRLSSQTYPTFGGLEEEAVNGG
;
A
#
# COMPACT_ATOMS: atom_id res chain seq x y z
N GLY A 1 11.07 1.47 17.33
CA GLY A 1 9.93 1.06 16.49
C GLY A 1 9.80 2.02 15.30
N LYS A 2 9.11 1.62 14.23
CA LYS A 2 8.66 2.54 13.19
C LYS A 2 7.17 2.79 13.40
N VAL A 3 6.75 4.04 13.33
CA VAL A 3 5.34 4.44 13.37
C VAL A 3 4.91 4.70 11.94
N CYS A 4 3.75 4.20 11.54
CA CYS A 4 3.13 4.51 10.26
C CYS A 4 1.89 5.36 10.53
N THR A 5 1.82 6.54 9.93
CA THR A 5 0.62 7.37 9.93
C THR A 5 -0.19 7.05 8.68
N GLY A 6 -1.51 6.97 8.82
CA GLY A 6 -2.39 6.66 7.71
C GLY A 6 -3.85 6.92 8.05
N ILE A 7 -4.74 6.42 7.20
CA ILE A 7 -6.19 6.60 7.32
C ILE A 7 -6.81 5.26 7.73
N ALA A 8 -7.66 5.29 8.75
CA ALA A 8 -8.53 4.18 9.11
C ALA A 8 -9.95 4.47 8.61
N TYR A 9 -10.59 3.48 7.99
CA TYR A 9 -11.96 3.59 7.50
C TYR A 9 -12.90 2.81 8.41
N ARG A 10 -13.94 3.48 8.92
CA ARG A 10 -15.07 2.81 9.56
C ARG A 10 -16.07 2.43 8.48
N ILE A 11 -16.45 1.16 8.44
CA ILE A 11 -17.46 0.63 7.52
C ILE A 11 -18.68 0.21 8.33
N SER A 12 -19.87 0.30 7.74
CA SER A 12 -21.10 -0.19 8.36
C SER A 12 -21.13 -1.72 8.36
N GLU A 13 -21.82 -2.31 9.33
CA GLU A 13 -21.86 -3.76 9.52
C GLU A 13 -22.51 -4.50 8.35
N ASP A 14 -23.56 -3.91 7.77
CA ASP A 14 -24.27 -4.43 6.60
C ASP A 14 -23.37 -4.51 5.36
N GLN A 15 -22.42 -3.58 5.23
CA GLN A 15 -21.46 -3.54 4.11
C GLN A 15 -20.18 -4.34 4.38
N ALA A 16 -19.88 -4.67 5.64
CA ALA A 16 -18.61 -5.24 6.04
C ALA A 16 -18.24 -6.50 5.25
N LYS A 17 -19.19 -7.44 5.11
CA LYS A 17 -18.96 -8.68 4.38
C LYS A 17 -18.63 -8.43 2.90
N SER A 18 -19.32 -7.49 2.26
CA SER A 18 -19.12 -7.15 0.85
C SER A 18 -17.79 -6.45 0.63
N ILE A 19 -17.49 -5.41 1.42
CA ILE A 19 -16.26 -4.62 1.33
C ILE A 19 -15.04 -5.51 1.60
N ILE A 20 -15.07 -6.32 2.66
CA ILE A 20 -13.94 -7.20 2.96
C ILE A 20 -13.79 -8.28 1.87
N GLY A 21 -14.89 -8.82 1.35
CA GLY A 21 -14.85 -9.72 0.20
C GLY A 21 -14.18 -9.09 -1.03
N TYR A 22 -14.48 -7.84 -1.32
CA TYR A 22 -13.83 -7.05 -2.37
C TYR A 22 -12.33 -6.85 -2.10
N LEU A 23 -11.96 -6.42 -0.89
CA LEU A 23 -10.56 -6.20 -0.51
C LEU A 23 -9.75 -7.49 -0.57
N ARG A 24 -10.30 -8.62 -0.13
CA ARG A 24 -9.67 -9.95 -0.24
C ARG A 24 -9.35 -10.32 -1.69
N LYS A 25 -10.31 -10.12 -2.59
CA LYS A 25 -10.14 -10.40 -4.04
C LYS A 25 -9.10 -9.52 -4.69
N ARG A 26 -8.77 -8.36 -4.10
CA ARG A 26 -7.79 -7.41 -4.61
C ARG A 26 -6.40 -7.60 -4.00
N GLU A 27 -6.33 -7.71 -2.68
CA GLU A 27 -5.07 -7.67 -1.94
C GLU A 27 -4.44 -9.06 -1.73
N LEU A 28 -5.25 -10.13 -1.71
CA LEU A 28 -4.78 -11.48 -1.37
C LEU A 28 -4.52 -12.39 -2.59
N VAL A 29 -4.54 -11.83 -3.81
CA VAL A 29 -4.46 -12.58 -5.09
C VAL A 29 -3.15 -13.38 -5.24
N SER A 30 -2.05 -12.85 -4.71
CA SER A 30 -0.72 -13.44 -4.84
C SER A 30 -0.21 -14.08 -3.55
N GLY A 31 -0.86 -13.82 -2.40
CA GLY A 31 -0.35 -14.21 -1.07
C GLY A 31 0.82 -13.35 -0.59
N VAL A 32 1.15 -12.25 -1.28
CA VAL A 32 2.14 -11.25 -0.83
C VAL A 32 1.66 -10.54 0.43
N TYR A 33 0.35 -10.33 0.55
CA TYR A 33 -0.27 -9.77 1.74
C TYR A 33 -1.06 -10.83 2.51
N ARG A 34 -1.22 -10.58 3.81
CA ARG A 34 -2.07 -11.34 4.72
C ARG A 34 -2.88 -10.39 5.60
N GLU A 35 -4.02 -10.87 6.08
CA GLU A 35 -4.86 -10.13 7.02
C GLU A 35 -4.30 -10.26 8.45
N ALA A 36 -4.37 -9.16 9.18
CA ALA A 36 -4.09 -9.11 10.61
C ALA A 36 -4.97 -8.04 11.25
N PHE A 37 -5.48 -8.31 12.45
CA PHE A 37 -6.02 -7.26 13.31
C PHE A 37 -4.87 -6.65 14.09
N LEU A 38 -4.65 -5.34 13.91
CA LEU A 38 -3.60 -4.59 14.58
C LEU A 38 -4.20 -3.44 15.39
N PRO A 39 -3.63 -3.12 16.56
CA PRO A 39 -4.02 -1.90 17.27
C PRO A 39 -3.61 -0.68 16.44
N VAL A 40 -4.54 0.25 16.26
CA VAL A 40 -4.30 1.55 15.64
C VAL A 40 -4.77 2.64 16.59
N THR A 41 -3.99 3.71 16.70
CA THR A 41 -4.41 4.90 17.43
C THR A 41 -5.13 5.86 16.47
N LEU A 42 -6.40 6.14 16.75
CA LEU A 42 -7.16 7.19 16.07
C LEU A 42 -6.72 8.56 16.59
N ILE A 43 -6.40 9.47 15.67
CA ILE A 43 -5.98 10.84 15.96
C ILE A 43 -7.21 11.74 15.78
N GLY A 44 -7.65 12.37 16.86
CA GLY A 44 -8.84 13.23 16.91
C GLY A 44 -8.89 14.03 18.21
N LYS A 45 -10.06 14.52 18.61
CA LYS A 45 -10.24 15.25 19.88
C LYS A 45 -9.86 14.40 21.09
N VAL A 46 -10.12 13.09 21.02
CA VAL A 46 -9.74 12.10 22.03
C VAL A 46 -8.87 11.06 21.35
N ARG A 47 -7.73 10.74 21.96
CA ARG A 47 -6.86 9.66 21.50
C ARG A 47 -7.50 8.33 21.90
N GLN A 48 -7.85 7.51 20.91
CA GLN A 48 -8.47 6.21 21.13
C GLN A 48 -7.70 5.12 20.39
N GLU A 49 -7.48 3.98 21.05
CA GLU A 49 -6.92 2.78 20.39
C GLU A 49 -8.04 1.83 20.01
N VAL A 50 -8.02 1.33 18.78
CA VAL A 50 -8.99 0.36 18.25
C VAL A 50 -8.28 -0.74 17.47
N MET A 51 -8.90 -1.92 17.37
CA MET A 51 -8.40 -3.00 16.50
C MET A 51 -8.91 -2.81 15.08
N ALA A 52 -7.99 -2.71 14.12
CA ALA A 52 -8.33 -2.53 12.70
C ALA A 52 -7.84 -3.70 11.84
N LEU A 53 -8.69 -4.15 10.92
CA LEU A 53 -8.30 -5.10 9.87
C LEU A 53 -7.26 -4.44 8.97
N THR A 54 -6.07 -5.04 8.89
CA THR A 54 -4.93 -4.51 8.15
C THR A 54 -4.38 -5.59 7.21
N TYR A 55 -4.07 -5.19 5.98
CA TYR A 55 -3.35 -6.04 5.02
C TYR A 55 -1.85 -5.76 5.14
N ILE A 56 -1.11 -6.72 5.70
CA ILE A 56 0.34 -6.59 5.92
C ILE A 56 1.11 -7.56 5.03
N VAL A 57 2.32 -7.15 4.64
CA VAL A 57 3.18 -8.00 3.80
C VAL A 57 3.64 -9.26 4.54
N GLU A 58 3.52 -10.41 3.88
CA GLU A 58 4.08 -11.67 4.35
C GLU A 58 5.59 -11.67 4.10
N ARG A 59 6.37 -11.53 5.18
CA ARG A 59 7.83 -11.41 5.09
C ARG A 59 8.51 -12.70 4.61
N ALA A 60 7.84 -13.84 4.74
CA ALA A 60 8.34 -15.11 4.18
C ALA A 60 8.05 -15.25 2.68
N HIS A 61 7.33 -14.32 2.06
CA HIS A 61 6.96 -14.39 0.66
C HIS A 61 8.19 -14.11 -0.23
N PRO A 62 8.50 -14.91 -1.28
CA PRO A 62 9.65 -14.70 -2.15
C PRO A 62 9.71 -13.32 -2.85
N SER A 63 8.56 -12.69 -3.05
CA SER A 63 8.50 -11.31 -3.58
C SER A 63 8.75 -10.22 -2.52
N TYR A 64 8.86 -10.57 -1.24
CA TYR A 64 9.28 -9.65 -0.20
C TYR A 64 10.80 -9.55 -0.20
N VAL A 65 11.30 -8.39 -0.62
CA VAL A 65 12.73 -8.10 -0.62
C VAL A 65 13.03 -7.11 0.50
N ALA A 66 13.67 -7.60 1.56
CA ALA A 66 14.11 -6.75 2.66
C ALA A 66 15.39 -5.99 2.28
N ARG A 67 15.51 -4.75 2.77
CA ARG A 67 16.78 -4.01 2.84
C ARG A 67 17.51 -3.82 1.49
N LEU A 68 16.79 -3.38 0.47
CA LEU A 68 17.44 -2.88 -0.75
C LEU A 68 18.13 -1.53 -0.48
N SER A 69 19.32 -1.34 -1.04
CA SER A 69 19.95 -0.02 -1.08
C SER A 69 19.09 0.96 -1.89
N LEU A 70 19.27 2.26 -1.65
CA LEU A 70 18.53 3.30 -2.36
C LEU A 70 18.73 3.23 -3.89
N ALA A 71 19.96 2.89 -4.32
CA ALA A 71 20.30 2.73 -5.72
C ALA A 71 19.61 1.52 -6.37
N GLU A 72 19.54 0.39 -5.65
CA GLU A 72 18.84 -0.80 -6.13
C GLU A 72 17.33 -0.55 -6.25
N GLN A 73 16.71 0.08 -5.25
CA GLN A 73 15.30 0.46 -5.29
C GLN A 73 15.01 1.34 -6.51
N ALA A 74 15.82 2.38 -6.73
CA ALA A 74 15.66 3.29 -7.86
C ALA A 74 15.83 2.56 -9.21
N ARG A 75 16.80 1.64 -9.32
CA ARG A 75 16.98 0.81 -10.52
C ARG A 75 15.76 -0.05 -10.80
N LEU A 76 15.21 -0.71 -9.77
CA LEU A 76 14.00 -1.52 -9.90
C LEU A 76 12.79 -0.67 -10.29
N ILE A 77 12.59 0.47 -9.65
CA ILE A 77 11.45 1.36 -9.93
C ILE A 77 11.49 1.88 -11.37
N ARG A 78 12.67 2.27 -11.88
CA ARG A 78 12.82 2.71 -13.27
C ARG A 78 12.41 1.63 -14.27
N GLY A 79 12.85 0.38 -14.07
CA GLY A 79 12.59 -0.68 -15.06
C GLY A 79 11.32 -1.50 -14.82
N ALA A 80 10.65 -1.38 -13.68
CA ALA A 80 9.51 -2.24 -13.36
C ALA A 80 8.18 -1.74 -13.98
N LYS A 81 7.42 -2.68 -14.54
CA LYS A 81 6.05 -2.45 -15.04
C LYS A 81 5.15 -3.61 -14.62
N GLY A 82 4.03 -3.27 -13.99
CA GLY A 82 2.96 -4.22 -13.64
C GLY A 82 1.74 -4.05 -14.55
N ILE A 83 0.66 -4.76 -14.20
CA ILE A 83 -0.64 -4.68 -14.89
C ILE A 83 -1.16 -3.23 -14.86
N SER A 84 -0.97 -2.53 -13.74
CA SER A 84 -1.43 -1.14 -13.53
C SER A 84 -0.52 -0.07 -14.14
N GLY A 85 0.54 -0.44 -14.87
CA GLY A 85 1.47 0.51 -15.48
C GLY A 85 2.88 0.48 -14.88
N ALA A 86 3.67 1.54 -15.15
CA ALA A 86 5.06 1.62 -14.71
C ALA A 86 5.14 1.93 -13.21
N ASN A 87 6.12 1.34 -12.51
CA ASN A 87 6.30 1.56 -11.09
C ASN A 87 6.73 3.01 -10.77
N LEU A 88 7.39 3.67 -11.72
CA LEU A 88 7.73 5.09 -11.60
C LEU A 88 6.48 5.99 -11.58
N ASP A 89 5.46 5.66 -12.38
CA ASP A 89 4.18 6.38 -12.39
C ASP A 89 3.48 6.22 -11.03
N TYR A 90 3.51 5.01 -10.46
CA TYR A 90 2.98 4.72 -9.13
C TYR A 90 3.69 5.53 -8.03
N LEU A 91 5.04 5.51 -7.98
CA LEU A 91 5.81 6.26 -6.98
C LEU A 91 5.47 7.75 -7.01
N ALA A 92 5.38 8.34 -8.21
CA ALA A 92 5.10 9.76 -8.36
C ALA A 92 3.69 10.12 -7.88
N ASN A 93 2.69 9.31 -8.23
CA ASN A 93 1.31 9.49 -7.77
C ASN A 93 1.18 9.32 -6.24
N THR A 94 1.87 8.34 -5.66
CA THR A 94 1.91 8.16 -4.20
C THR A 94 2.49 9.39 -3.50
N MET A 95 3.57 9.97 -4.01
CA MET A 95 4.18 11.18 -3.45
C MET A 95 3.23 12.39 -3.51
N ARG A 96 2.47 12.53 -4.60
CA ARG A 96 1.43 13.57 -4.71
C ARG A 96 0.34 13.38 -3.64
N HIS A 97 -0.22 12.17 -3.52
CA HIS A 97 -1.26 11.90 -2.51
C HIS A 97 -0.76 12.10 -1.08
N LEU A 98 0.48 11.71 -0.78
CA LEU A 98 1.07 11.95 0.54
C LEU A 98 1.18 13.45 0.85
N SER A 99 1.56 14.26 -0.15
CA SER A 99 1.60 15.72 -0.02
C SER A 99 0.21 16.33 0.19
N GLU A 100 -0.83 15.81 -0.46
CA GLU A 100 -2.22 16.24 -0.28
C GLU A 100 -2.76 15.91 1.13
N LEU A 101 -2.20 14.87 1.77
CA LEU A 101 -2.51 14.46 3.15
C LEU A 101 -1.58 15.11 4.19
N ASP A 102 -0.82 16.15 3.80
CA ASP A 102 0.21 16.83 4.62
C ASP A 102 1.18 15.86 5.34
N SER A 103 1.42 14.71 4.71
CA SER A 103 2.21 13.61 5.26
C SER A 103 3.55 13.52 4.53
N ARG A 104 4.65 13.67 5.27
CA ARG A 104 6.01 13.64 4.69
C ARG A 104 6.73 12.34 4.96
N GLU A 105 7.13 11.66 3.89
CA GLU A 105 7.90 10.42 3.94
C GLU A 105 9.31 10.63 3.38
N ARG A 106 10.23 11.09 4.23
CA ARG A 106 11.63 11.42 3.86
C ARG A 106 12.35 10.30 3.10
N SER A 107 12.00 9.04 3.39
CA SER A 107 12.60 7.89 2.71
C SER A 107 12.13 7.78 1.25
N LEU A 108 10.85 8.04 0.99
CA LEU A 108 10.27 8.06 -0.35
C LEU A 108 10.69 9.31 -1.12
N GLU A 109 10.82 10.46 -0.47
CA GLU A 109 11.35 11.68 -1.07
C GLU A 109 12.76 11.46 -1.63
N ARG A 110 13.67 10.90 -0.83
CA ARG A 110 15.03 10.54 -1.27
C ARG A 110 15.00 9.54 -2.41
N LEU A 111 14.11 8.55 -2.34
CA LEU A 111 13.95 7.55 -3.40
C LEU A 111 13.49 8.18 -4.71
N LEU A 112 12.53 9.11 -4.67
CA LEU A 112 12.07 9.85 -5.85
C LEU A 112 13.20 10.66 -6.48
N VAL A 113 14.00 11.36 -5.67
CA VAL A 113 15.17 12.12 -6.15
C VAL A 113 16.17 11.22 -6.85
N VAL A 114 16.54 10.08 -6.26
CA VAL A 114 17.51 9.13 -6.84
C VAL A 114 16.93 8.39 -8.07
N THR A 115 15.61 8.23 -8.12
CA THR A 115 14.93 7.59 -9.24
C THR A 115 14.87 8.51 -10.46
N GLY A 116 14.60 9.81 -10.25
CA GLY A 116 14.66 10.85 -11.28
C GLY A 116 14.17 12.21 -10.78
N PRO A 117 15.03 13.24 -10.60
CA PRO A 117 14.65 14.53 -10.01
C PRO A 117 13.66 15.33 -10.87
N HIS A 118 13.57 15.03 -12.17
CA HIS A 118 12.61 15.67 -13.07
C HIS A 118 11.15 15.30 -12.73
N VAL A 119 10.93 14.09 -12.19
CA VAL A 119 9.59 13.60 -11.80
C VAL A 119 9.04 14.39 -10.60
N ALA A 120 9.93 14.86 -9.73
CA ALA A 120 9.58 15.58 -8.50
C ALA A 120 9.24 17.08 -8.71
N ARG A 121 9.56 17.66 -9.87
CA ARG A 121 9.51 19.12 -10.10
C ARG A 121 8.51 19.59 -11.16
N ALA A 122 7.72 18.69 -11.76
CA ALA A 122 6.80 19.07 -12.82
C ALA A 122 5.56 19.79 -12.24
N PRO A 123 5.31 21.08 -12.57
CA PRO A 123 4.00 21.69 -12.34
C PRO A 123 2.97 20.88 -13.15
N GLY A 124 1.81 20.55 -12.57
CA GLY A 124 0.78 19.74 -13.24
C GLY A 124 1.00 18.22 -13.22
N GLY A 125 2.12 17.75 -12.65
CA GLY A 125 2.38 16.33 -12.42
C GLY A 125 3.34 15.68 -13.44
N PRO A 126 3.70 14.40 -13.23
CA PRO A 126 4.81 13.74 -13.93
C PRO A 126 4.65 13.67 -15.45
N LEU A 127 3.42 13.62 -15.94
CA LEU A 127 3.12 13.35 -17.35
C LEU A 127 3.21 14.61 -18.24
N GLU A 128 3.24 15.81 -17.66
CA GLU A 128 3.20 17.07 -18.42
C GLU A 128 4.59 17.61 -18.77
N SER A 129 5.66 17.10 -18.14
CA SER A 129 7.03 17.52 -18.43
C SER A 129 7.66 16.69 -19.56
N PRO A 130 8.10 17.28 -20.68
CA PRO A 130 8.74 16.55 -21.78
C PRO A 130 9.99 15.77 -21.35
N ARG A 131 10.74 16.30 -20.36
CA ARG A 131 11.91 15.63 -19.77
C ARG A 131 11.51 14.39 -18.98
N VAL A 132 10.41 14.48 -18.21
CA VAL A 132 9.88 13.33 -17.47
C VAL A 132 9.34 12.29 -18.43
N ALA A 133 8.59 12.70 -19.45
CA ALA A 133 8.09 11.80 -20.49
C ALA A 133 9.24 11.07 -21.21
N ALA A 134 10.35 11.76 -21.51
CA ALA A 134 11.54 11.15 -22.09
C ALA A 134 12.21 10.14 -21.14
N LEU A 135 12.34 10.48 -19.85
CA LEU A 135 12.85 9.56 -18.83
C LEU A 135 11.97 8.31 -18.70
N LEU A 136 10.64 8.49 -18.66
CA LEU A 136 9.67 7.40 -18.59
C LEU A 136 9.79 6.48 -19.81
N ARG A 137 9.95 7.04 -21.02
CA ARG A 137 10.20 6.24 -22.24
C ARG A 137 11.49 5.44 -22.16
N ALA A 138 12.60 6.06 -21.74
CA ALA A 138 13.89 5.39 -21.59
C ALA A 138 13.84 4.26 -20.52
N CYS A 139 13.14 4.51 -19.43
CA CYS A 139 12.89 3.54 -18.36
C CYS A 139 12.10 2.32 -18.86
N ARG A 140 11.04 2.57 -19.64
CA ARG A 140 10.23 1.52 -20.28
C ARG A 140 11.02 0.67 -21.27
N ALA A 141 12.07 1.20 -21.89
CA ALA A 141 12.93 0.48 -22.83
C ALA A 141 13.90 -0.51 -22.16
N ARG A 142 14.07 -0.46 -20.83
CA ARG A 142 14.96 -1.38 -20.07
C ARG A 142 14.18 -2.06 -18.95
N PRO A 143 13.34 -3.06 -19.28
CA PRO A 143 12.50 -3.71 -18.29
C PRO A 143 13.35 -4.51 -17.30
N VAL A 144 13.00 -4.42 -16.02
CA VAL A 144 13.49 -5.35 -15.01
C VAL A 144 12.62 -6.60 -15.06
N ILE A 145 13.23 -7.75 -15.29
CA ILE A 145 12.56 -9.04 -15.22
C ILE A 145 12.65 -9.54 -13.79
N ALA A 146 11.51 -9.55 -13.09
CA ALA A 146 11.39 -10.22 -11.81
C ALA A 146 11.08 -11.72 -12.04
N PRO A 147 11.79 -12.65 -11.36
CA PRO A 147 11.44 -14.06 -11.41
C PRO A 147 9.97 -14.28 -11.02
N ARG A 148 9.24 -15.03 -11.84
CA ARG A 148 7.87 -15.42 -11.50
C ARG A 148 7.91 -16.59 -10.53
N MET A 149 7.11 -16.51 -9.48
CA MET A 149 6.96 -17.59 -8.52
C MET A 149 6.36 -18.82 -9.21
N ARG A 150 6.85 -20.02 -8.85
CA ARG A 150 6.30 -21.27 -9.38
C ARG A 150 4.88 -21.50 -8.83
N PRO A 151 3.97 -22.13 -9.59
CA PRO A 151 2.61 -22.38 -9.12
C PRO A 151 2.52 -23.13 -7.77
N ALA A 152 3.44 -24.06 -7.51
CA ALA A 152 3.49 -24.80 -6.24
C ALA A 152 3.84 -23.93 -5.03
N GLU A 153 4.78 -22.99 -5.19
CA GLU A 153 5.15 -22.02 -4.15
C GLU A 153 4.00 -21.06 -3.88
N ARG A 154 3.30 -20.61 -4.94
CA ARG A 154 2.14 -19.74 -4.83
C ARG A 154 1.02 -20.36 -3.99
N ARG A 155 0.77 -21.67 -4.14
CA ARG A 155 -0.24 -22.39 -3.35
C ARG A 155 0.03 -22.35 -1.84
N ARG A 156 1.31 -22.39 -1.42
CA ARG A 156 1.71 -22.33 0.00
C ARG A 156 1.24 -21.02 0.66
N PHE A 157 1.36 -19.90 -0.05
CA PHE A 157 0.96 -18.58 0.46
C PHE A 157 -0.55 -18.36 0.38
N LEU A 158 -1.19 -18.80 -0.71
CA LEU A 158 -2.65 -18.74 -0.87
C LEU A 158 -3.42 -19.63 0.13
N TYR A 159 -2.79 -20.67 0.67
CA TYR A 159 -3.43 -21.51 1.70
C TYR A 159 -3.66 -20.73 3.00
N ARG A 160 -2.70 -19.91 3.44
CA ARG A 160 -2.83 -19.12 4.68
C ARG A 160 -3.92 -18.05 4.58
N THR A 161 -4.13 -17.51 3.38
CA THR A 161 -5.26 -16.63 3.05
C THR A 161 -6.63 -17.28 3.33
N ARG A 162 -6.74 -18.62 3.25
CA ARG A 162 -8.00 -19.32 3.53
C ARG A 162 -8.28 -19.48 5.03
N LEU A 163 -7.25 -19.47 5.89
CA LEU A 163 -7.42 -19.62 7.34
C LEU A 163 -7.91 -18.33 8.02
N SER A 164 -7.58 -17.14 7.50
CA SER A 164 -8.10 -15.86 8.02
C SER A 164 -9.57 -15.60 7.66
N SER A 165 -10.18 -16.46 6.84
CA SER A 165 -11.61 -16.40 6.49
C SER A 165 -12.52 -16.78 7.66
N GLN A 166 -11.99 -17.41 8.70
CA GLN A 166 -12.76 -17.92 9.82
C GLN A 166 -12.74 -16.90 10.97
N THR A 167 -13.90 -16.28 11.18
CA THR A 167 -14.31 -15.54 12.39
C THR A 167 -13.68 -14.15 12.57
N TYR A 168 -14.43 -13.11 12.22
CA TYR A 168 -14.19 -11.76 12.74
C TYR A 168 -14.67 -11.72 14.19
N PRO A 169 -13.96 -11.05 15.10
CA PRO A 169 -14.55 -10.73 16.40
C PRO A 169 -15.83 -9.93 16.13
N THR A 170 -16.94 -10.38 16.70
CA THR A 170 -18.13 -9.54 16.86
C THR A 170 -17.69 -8.35 17.71
N PHE A 171 -17.62 -7.17 17.09
CA PHE A 171 -17.39 -5.94 17.82
C PHE A 171 -18.64 -5.69 18.65
N GLY A 172 -18.56 -5.98 19.96
CA GLY A 172 -19.61 -5.66 20.91
C GLY A 172 -19.94 -4.17 20.81
N GLY A 173 -21.24 -3.86 20.76
CA GLY A 173 -21.77 -2.52 20.57
C GLY A 173 -21.11 -1.50 21.50
N LEU A 174 -20.54 -0.47 20.90
CA LEU A 174 -20.49 0.82 21.58
C LEU A 174 -21.90 1.38 21.46
N GLU A 175 -22.62 1.31 22.58
CA GLU A 175 -23.95 1.86 22.76
C GLU A 175 -24.02 3.28 22.17
N GLU A 176 -25.11 3.51 21.44
CA GLU A 176 -25.58 4.85 21.12
C GLU A 176 -25.82 5.61 22.42
N GLU A 177 -24.85 6.41 22.87
CA GLU A 177 -25.19 7.57 23.69
C GLU A 177 -25.82 8.62 22.76
N ALA A 178 -27.12 8.41 22.53
CA ALA A 178 -28.03 9.46 22.12
C ALA A 178 -27.96 10.58 23.16
N VAL A 179 -27.25 11.66 22.84
CA VAL A 179 -27.40 12.93 23.53
C VAL A 179 -28.77 13.50 23.17
N ASN A 180 -29.76 13.13 23.99
CA ASN A 180 -31.03 13.82 24.12
C ASN A 180 -30.99 14.58 25.47
N GLY A 181 -31.22 15.89 25.43
CA GLY A 181 -31.64 16.66 26.60
C GLY A 181 -30.81 17.91 26.90
N GLY A 182 -31.34 19.07 26.52
CA GLY A 182 -30.87 20.42 26.87
C GLY A 182 -31.45 21.46 25.93
#